data_AF-J3GDF9-F1
#
_entry.id   AF-J3GDF9-F1
#
_cell.length_a   1.000
_cell.length_b   1.000
_cell.length_c   1.000
_cell.angle_alpha   90.00
_cell.angle_beta   90.00
_cell.angle_gamma   90.00
#
_symmetry.space_group_name_H-M   'P 1'
#
loop_
_entity.id
_entity.type
_entity.pdbx_description
1 polymer ?
#
loop_
_entity_poly.entity_id
_entity_poly.type
_entity_poly.pdbx_seq_one_letter_code
_entity_poly.pdbx_strand_id
1 'polypeptide(L)'
;MTEAEILSWLFSNDWPKAEELASYAISHHGYVGDDGYYGMRFRSDLDEFERTVEGAFIPEGFVEIMYWDGDHKEIHIPESNYIFGLKKHLLKLGYWSLATDLDSAYPAAQTTTSVLP
;
A
#
# COMPACT_ATOMS: atom_id res chain seq x y z
N MET A 1 2.66 -8.78 -14.79
CA MET A 1 3.71 -8.82 -13.75
C MET A 1 3.19 -9.60 -12.53
N THR A 2 4.05 -10.25 -11.77
CA THR A 2 3.71 -10.86 -10.47
C THR A 2 3.52 -9.77 -9.41
N GLU A 3 2.88 -10.11 -8.28
CA GLU A 3 2.69 -9.17 -7.16
C GLU A 3 4.01 -8.52 -6.71
N ALA A 4 5.07 -9.31 -6.54
CA ALA A 4 6.37 -8.82 -6.13
C ALA A 4 7.02 -7.90 -7.18
N GLU A 5 6.83 -8.20 -8.47
CA GLU A 5 7.30 -7.33 -9.56
C GLU A 5 6.54 -6.00 -9.58
N ILE A 6 5.23 -6.02 -9.32
CA ILE A 6 4.39 -4.80 -9.28
C ILE A 6 4.80 -3.92 -8.10
N LEU A 7 4.95 -4.48 -6.91
CA LEU A 7 5.42 -3.72 -5.74
C LEU A 7 6.84 -3.19 -5.96
N SER A 8 7.74 -4.00 -6.52
CA SER A 8 9.10 -3.54 -6.83
C SER A 8 9.08 -2.40 -7.85
N TRP A 9 8.21 -2.45 -8.86
CA TRP A 9 8.04 -1.39 -9.83
C TRP A 9 7.49 -0.13 -9.16
N LEU A 10 6.43 -0.26 -8.38
CA LEU A 10 5.77 0.84 -7.68
C LEU A 10 6.76 1.62 -6.80
N PHE A 11 7.58 0.91 -6.02
CA PHE A 11 8.56 1.52 -5.12
C PHE A 11 9.80 2.06 -5.83
N SER A 12 10.01 1.72 -7.10
CA SER A 12 11.16 2.20 -7.87
C SER A 12 10.84 3.43 -8.71
N ASN A 13 9.60 3.94 -8.66
CA ASN A 13 9.24 5.19 -9.28
C ASN A 13 10.00 6.36 -8.65
N ASP A 14 10.28 7.40 -9.45
CA ASP A 14 11.02 8.58 -8.98
C ASP A 14 10.23 9.42 -7.96
N TRP A 15 8.92 9.25 -7.94
CA TRP A 15 7.99 9.84 -6.99
C TRP A 15 6.88 8.84 -6.65
N PRO A 16 6.33 8.84 -5.42
CA PRO A 16 6.87 9.53 -4.25
C PRO A 16 8.21 8.91 -3.80
N LYS A 17 9.04 9.69 -3.11
CA LYS A 17 10.30 9.17 -2.55
C LYS A 17 10.01 8.12 -1.48
N ALA A 18 11.02 7.30 -1.15
CA ALA A 18 10.90 6.23 -0.17
C ALA A 18 10.37 6.72 1.19
N GLU A 19 10.79 7.90 1.64
CA GLU A 19 10.30 8.51 2.88
C GLU A 19 8.82 8.89 2.79
N GLU A 20 8.39 9.42 1.64
CA GLU A 20 7.00 9.80 1.39
C GLU A 20 6.11 8.55 1.29
N LEU A 21 6.58 7.49 0.60
CA LEU A 21 5.92 6.18 0.57
C LEU A 21 5.66 5.64 1.98
N ALA A 22 6.66 5.73 2.86
CA ALA A 22 6.52 5.34 4.25
C ALA A 22 5.50 6.21 4.98
N SER A 23 5.53 7.53 4.77
CA SER A 23 4.58 8.46 5.40
C SER A 23 3.14 8.19 4.99
N TYR A 24 2.88 7.97 3.70
CA TYR A 24 1.57 7.60 3.16
C TYR A 24 1.06 6.32 3.83
N ALA A 25 1.87 5.26 3.84
CA ALA A 25 1.54 4.02 4.51
C ALA A 25 1.27 4.21 6.02
N ILE A 26 2.14 4.89 6.77
CA ILE A 26 1.97 5.12 8.21
C ILE A 26 0.67 5.90 8.50
N SER A 27 0.31 6.85 7.65
CA SER A 27 -0.93 7.62 7.76
C SER A 27 -2.18 6.90 7.25
N HIS A 28 -2.03 5.68 6.71
CA HIS A 28 -3.09 4.90 6.08
C HIS A 28 -3.81 5.67 4.95
N HIS A 29 -3.01 6.42 4.19
CA HIS A 29 -3.45 7.22 3.05
C HIS A 29 -2.71 6.86 1.78
N GLY A 30 -3.47 6.83 0.70
CA GLY A 30 -2.99 6.60 -0.65
C GLY A 30 -2.29 7.81 -1.26
N TYR A 31 -1.72 7.56 -2.43
CA TYR A 31 -1.19 8.58 -3.32
C TYR A 31 -1.44 8.16 -4.77
N VAL A 32 -1.51 9.14 -5.65
CA VAL A 32 -1.61 8.92 -7.10
C VAL A 32 -0.54 9.79 -7.74
N GLY A 33 0.23 9.21 -8.65
CA GLY A 33 1.21 9.90 -9.48
C GLY A 33 0.57 11.06 -10.25
N ASP A 34 1.36 12.10 -10.53
CA ASP A 34 0.89 13.29 -11.26
C ASP A 34 0.32 12.97 -12.66
N ASP A 35 0.71 11.83 -13.24
CA ASP A 35 0.21 11.35 -14.52
C ASP A 35 -1.05 10.48 -14.42
N GLY A 36 -1.48 10.13 -13.20
CA GLY A 36 -2.65 9.29 -12.94
C GLY A 36 -2.47 7.80 -13.23
N TYR A 37 -1.28 7.34 -13.64
CA TYR A 37 -1.05 5.97 -14.10
C TYR A 37 -0.41 5.05 -13.07
N TYR A 38 -0.06 5.59 -11.91
CA TYR A 38 0.47 4.80 -10.82
C TYR A 38 0.09 5.36 -9.47
N GLY A 39 0.12 4.50 -8.46
CA GLY A 39 -0.18 4.90 -7.10
C GLY A 39 -0.73 3.76 -6.30
N MET A 40 -1.24 4.10 -5.13
CA MET A 40 -1.98 3.17 -4.31
C MET A 40 -3.07 3.88 -3.52
N ARG A 41 -4.16 3.16 -3.23
CA ARG A 41 -5.26 3.62 -2.38
C ARG A 41 -5.55 2.60 -1.29
N PHE A 42 -5.81 3.09 -0.09
CA PHE A 42 -6.43 2.30 0.96
C PHE A 42 -7.94 2.34 0.81
N ARG A 43 -8.62 1.33 1.37
CA ARG A 43 -10.08 1.33 1.45
C ARG A 43 -10.62 2.59 2.15
N SER A 44 -9.88 3.17 3.09
CA SER A 44 -10.27 4.40 3.80
C SER A 44 -10.23 5.65 2.93
N ASP A 45 -9.49 5.63 1.82
CA ASP A 45 -9.38 6.78 0.92
C ASP A 45 -10.61 6.94 0.04
N LEU A 46 -11.37 5.87 -0.18
CA LEU A 46 -12.60 5.93 -0.97
C LEU A 46 -13.67 6.73 -0.22
N ASP A 47 -14.15 7.81 -0.82
CA ASP A 47 -15.28 8.58 -0.30
C ASP A 47 -16.63 7.92 -0.61
N GLU A 48 -17.74 8.53 -0.14
CA GLU A 48 -19.09 8.00 -0.38
C GLU A 48 -19.48 8.00 -1.86
N PHE A 49 -19.05 9.02 -2.61
CA PHE A 49 -19.36 9.15 -4.03
C PHE A 49 -18.64 8.08 -4.85
N GLU A 50 -17.34 7.89 -4.62
CA GLU A 50 -16.54 6.84 -5.25
C GLU A 50 -17.16 5.46 -5.01
N ARG A 51 -17.59 5.17 -3.77
CA ARG A 51 -18.20 3.87 -3.42
C ARG A 51 -19.58 3.66 -4.03
N THR A 52 -20.43 4.68 -4.04
CA THR A 52 -21.86 4.51 -4.34
C THR A 52 -22.24 4.87 -5.77
N VAL A 53 -21.52 5.81 -6.39
CA VAL A 53 -21.79 6.31 -7.74
C VAL A 53 -20.80 5.73 -8.74
N GLU A 54 -19.50 5.76 -8.42
CA GLU A 54 -18.46 5.22 -9.31
C GLU A 54 -18.30 3.70 -9.15
N GLY A 55 -18.79 3.14 -8.05
CA GLY A 55 -18.70 1.71 -7.76
C GLY A 55 -17.30 1.24 -7.38
N ALA A 56 -16.42 2.16 -6.97
CA ALA A 56 -15.09 1.83 -6.48
C ALA A 56 -15.16 0.94 -5.25
N PHE A 57 -14.34 -0.10 -5.21
CA PHE A 57 -14.37 -1.09 -4.14
C PHE A 57 -12.99 -1.68 -3.87
N ILE A 58 -12.49 -1.47 -2.66
CA ILE A 58 -11.29 -2.12 -2.14
C ILE A 58 -11.71 -3.07 -1.01
N PRO A 59 -11.39 -4.38 -1.10
CA PRO A 59 -11.70 -5.34 -0.05
C PRO A 59 -11.09 -4.98 1.30
N GLU A 60 -11.67 -5.49 2.39
CA GLU A 60 -11.10 -5.31 3.73
C GLU A 60 -9.73 -5.99 3.87
N GLY A 61 -8.74 -5.25 4.38
CA GLY A 61 -7.37 -5.73 4.50
C GLY A 61 -6.58 -5.77 3.19
N PHE A 62 -7.08 -5.11 2.15
CA PHE A 62 -6.40 -4.95 0.86
C PHE A 62 -6.15 -3.47 0.56
N VAL A 63 -5.14 -3.25 -0.26
CA VAL A 63 -4.86 -1.97 -0.92
C VAL A 63 -5.05 -2.14 -2.42
N GLU A 64 -5.47 -1.09 -3.09
CA GLU A 64 -5.46 -1.03 -4.56
C GLU A 64 -4.14 -0.45 -5.02
N ILE A 65 -3.49 -1.12 -5.98
CA ILE A 65 -2.29 -0.62 -6.66
C ILE A 65 -2.65 -0.29 -8.10
N MET A 66 -2.39 0.95 -8.50
CA MET A 66 -2.43 1.42 -9.89
C MET A 66 -1.01 1.29 -10.48
N TYR A 67 -0.89 0.69 -11.65
CA TYR A 67 0.40 0.55 -12.34
C TYR A 67 0.25 0.47 -13.86
N TRP A 68 1.37 0.62 -14.57
CA TRP A 68 1.44 0.59 -16.03
C TRP A 68 2.39 -0.50 -16.54
N ASP A 69 1.88 -1.43 -17.34
CA ASP A 69 2.67 -2.47 -18.02
C ASP A 69 2.56 -2.43 -19.56
N GLY A 70 2.15 -1.28 -20.09
CA GLY A 70 1.73 -1.10 -21.48
C GLY A 70 0.24 -0.76 -21.61
N ASP A 71 -0.49 -0.89 -20.51
CA ASP A 71 -1.88 -0.47 -20.31
C ASP A 71 -2.07 -0.10 -18.83
N HIS A 72 -3.12 0.67 -18.52
CA HIS A 72 -3.46 1.02 -17.14
C HIS A 72 -4.05 -0.20 -16.43
N LYS A 73 -3.52 -0.52 -15.26
CA LYS A 73 -3.93 -1.68 -14.45
C LYS A 73 -4.20 -1.26 -13.01
N GLU A 74 -5.24 -1.87 -12.46
CA GLU A 74 -5.62 -1.76 -11.04
C GLU A 74 -5.73 -3.17 -10.47
N ILE A 75 -5.08 -3.42 -9.33
CA ILE A 75 -5.16 -4.70 -8.64
C ILE A 75 -5.30 -4.53 -7.13
N HIS A 76 -5.94 -5.49 -6.48
CA HIS A 76 -5.99 -5.57 -5.03
C HIS A 76 -4.88 -6.49 -4.51
N ILE A 77 -4.03 -5.96 -3.65
CA ILE A 77 -2.98 -6.70 -2.94
C ILE A 77 -3.30 -6.68 -1.45
N PRO A 78 -3.10 -7.80 -0.72
CA PRO A 78 -3.23 -7.78 0.74
C PRO A 78 -2.36 -6.68 1.33
N GLU A 79 -2.93 -5.84 2.18
CA GLU A 79 -2.24 -4.71 2.79
C GLU A 79 -0.96 -5.17 3.52
N SER A 80 -1.02 -6.32 4.19
CA SER A 80 0.14 -6.96 4.81
C SER A 80 1.29 -7.25 3.84
N ASN A 81 1.00 -7.64 2.60
CA ASN A 81 2.02 -7.87 1.57
C ASN A 81 2.61 -6.55 1.08
N TYR A 82 1.77 -5.52 0.88
CA TYR A 82 2.23 -4.17 0.55
C TYR A 82 3.18 -3.61 1.62
N ILE A 83 2.77 -3.65 2.89
CA ILE A 83 3.58 -3.16 4.02
C ILE A 83 4.87 -3.96 4.17
N PHE A 84 4.81 -5.29 4.03
CA PHE A 84 6.02 -6.13 4.06
C PHE A 84 6.98 -5.81 2.91
N GLY A 85 6.46 -5.59 1.71
CA GLY A 85 7.23 -5.17 0.53
C GLY A 85 7.89 -3.81 0.74
N LEU A 86 7.13 -2.82 1.19
CA LEU A 86 7.62 -1.47 1.46
C LEU A 86 8.71 -1.48 2.54
N LYS A 87 8.50 -2.22 3.63
CA LYS A 87 9.51 -2.40 4.67
C LYS A 87 10.81 -2.95 4.10
N LYS A 88 10.76 -4.01 3.30
CA LYS A 88 11.96 -4.57 2.64
C LYS A 88 12.66 -3.55 1.76
N HIS A 89 11.89 -2.76 1.01
CA HIS A 89 12.42 -1.70 0.16
C HIS A 89 13.16 -0.62 0.98
N LEU A 90 12.55 -0.14 2.07
CA LEU A 90 13.16 0.84 2.98
C LEU A 90 14.45 0.33 3.61
N LEU A 91 14.47 -0.92 4.09
CA LEU A 91 15.67 -1.54 4.66
C LEU A 91 16.80 -1.64 3.63
N LYS A 92 16.49 -1.97 2.37
CA LYS A 92 17.46 -2.05 1.28
C LYS A 92 18.10 -0.68 0.98
N LEU A 93 17.34 0.40 1.14
CA LEU A 93 17.82 1.78 0.95
C LEU A 93 18.49 2.36 2.20
N GLY A 94 18.47 1.66 3.34
CA GLY A 94 19.08 2.11 4.59
C GLY A 94 18.16 2.96 5.49
N TYR A 95 16.86 3.01 5.19
CA TYR A 95 15.86 3.72 6.00
C TYR A 95 15.36 2.88 7.19
N TRP A 96 16.27 2.51 8.09
CA TRP A 96 15.96 1.62 9.23
C TRP A 96 14.90 2.19 10.18
N SER A 97 14.94 3.50 10.46
CA SER A 97 13.94 4.18 11.32
C SER A 97 12.53 4.04 10.75
N LEU A 98 12.35 4.38 9.47
CA LEU A 98 11.05 4.31 8.81
C LEU A 98 10.51 2.88 8.74
N ALA A 99 11.39 1.89 8.54
CA ALA A 99 11.00 0.49 8.59
C ALA A 99 10.51 0.06 9.99
N THR A 100 11.07 0.63 11.06
CA THR A 100 10.60 0.42 12.45
C THR A 100 9.31 1.18 12.75
N ASP A 101 9.15 2.38 12.20
CA ASP A 101 7.91 3.15 12.34
C ASP A 101 6.73 2.42 11.67
N LEU A 102 6.98 1.79 10.50
CA LEU A 102 6.01 0.90 9.86
C LEU A 102 5.61 -0.29 10.72
N ASP A 103 6.55 -0.95 11.41
CA ASP A 103 6.22 -2.06 12.33
C ASP A 103 5.33 -1.59 13.49
N SER A 104 5.52 -0.34 13.92
CA SER A 104 4.74 0.26 15.01
C SER A 104 3.34 0.65 14.55
N ALA A 105 3.21 1.15 13.32
CA ALA A 105 1.92 1.48 12.70
C ALA A 105 1.11 0.24 12.31
N TYR A 106 1.80 -0.84 11.93
CA TYR A 106 1.22 -2.11 11.51
C TYR A 106 1.71 -3.25 12.43
N PRO A 107 1.28 -3.26 13.70
CA PRO A 107 1.67 -4.33 14.59
C PRO A 107 1.20 -5.66 14.00
N ALA A 108 2.11 -6.62 13.89
CA ALA A 108 1.75 -7.98 13.48
C ALA A 108 0.54 -8.41 14.30
N ALA A 109 -0.56 -8.76 13.62
CA ALA A 109 -1.83 -9.10 14.26
C ALA A 109 -1.54 -9.99 15.47
N GLN A 110 -1.72 -9.44 16.68
CA GLN A 110 -1.60 -10.23 17.88
C GLN A 110 -2.63 -11.32 17.72
N THR A 111 -2.18 -12.57 17.72
CA THR A 111 -3.03 -13.75 17.78
C THR A 111 -3.94 -13.56 18.98
N THR A 112 -5.16 -13.05 18.74
CA THR A 112 -6.24 -13.15 19.71
C THR A 112 -6.58 -14.61 19.77
N THR A 113 -5.83 -15.36 20.57
CA THR A 113 -6.28 -16.61 21.15
C THR A 113 -7.49 -16.23 22.00
N SER A 114 -8.65 -16.16 21.37
CA SER A 114 -9.93 -16.14 22.06
C SER A 114 -10.08 -17.50 22.72
N VAL A 115 -9.53 -17.63 23.92
CA VAL A 115 -9.92 -18.70 24.84
C VAL A 115 -11.36 -18.35 25.25
N LEU A 116 -12.33 -18.94 24.56
CA LEU A 116 -13.72 -18.92 25.01
C LEU A 116 -13.81 -19.74 26.32
N PRO A 117 -14.53 -19.25 27.35
CA PRO A 117 -14.92 -20.05 28.50
C PRO A 117 -15.97 -21.11 28.16
#